data_AF-I0HI32-F1
#
_entry.id   AF-I0HI32-F1
#
_cell.length_a   1.000
_cell.length_b   1.000
_cell.length_c   1.000
_cell.angle_alpha   90.00
_cell.angle_beta   90.00
_cell.angle_gamma   90.00
#
_symmetry.space_group_name_H-M   'P 1'
#
loop_
_entity.id
_entity.type
_entity.pdbx_description
1 polymer ?
#
loop_
_entity_poly.entity_id
_entity_poly.type
_entity_poly.pdbx_seq_one_letter_code
_entity_poly.pdbx_strand_id
1 'polypeptide(L)'
;MTLSWPGDACHIEADLLAMEEVAARLAGAVERDYAPEAVTVSSTMLTRLPAADRTFSELGLFVHAHERAQEATLQNVYHYANGTYGLADAVRETKSRYAASDAAVEAGLLRHAP
;
A
#
# COMPACT_ATOMS: atom_id res chain seq x y z
N MET A 1 12.69 -8.68 32.73
CA MET A 1 11.31 -8.22 32.93
C MET A 1 11.37 -6.70 33.01
N THR A 2 11.32 -6.02 31.87
CA THR A 2 11.32 -4.55 31.82
C THR A 2 9.89 -4.10 32.06
N LEU A 3 9.64 -3.43 33.18
CA LEU A 3 8.45 -2.62 33.36
C LEU A 3 8.45 -1.57 32.23
N SER A 4 7.51 -1.66 31.29
CA SER A 4 7.18 -0.49 30.47
C SER A 4 6.45 0.51 31.37
N TRP A 5 6.93 1.75 31.38
CA TRP A 5 6.34 2.82 32.15
C TRP A 5 4.99 3.22 31.53
N PRO A 6 3.98 3.70 32.28
CA PRO A 6 2.67 4.10 31.71
C PRO A 6 2.78 5.16 30.59
N GLY A 7 3.88 5.90 30.53
CA GLY A 7 4.18 6.79 29.40
C GLY A 7 4.42 6.07 28.07
N ASP A 8 5.04 4.89 28.08
CA ASP A 8 5.37 4.14 26.86
C ASP A 8 4.11 3.55 26.20
N ALA A 9 3.14 3.08 27.00
CA ALA A 9 1.87 2.56 26.49
C ALA A 9 1.04 3.68 25.80
N CYS A 10 0.99 4.86 26.41
CA CYS A 10 0.32 6.03 25.82
C CYS A 10 0.99 6.49 24.51
N HIS A 11 2.32 6.36 24.41
CA HIS A 11 3.05 6.68 23.18
C HIS A 11 2.79 5.69 22.05
N ILE A 12 2.73 4.39 22.34
CA ILE A 12 2.42 3.36 21.32
C ILE A 12 1.00 3.54 20.78
N GLU A 13 0.01 3.80 21.64
CA GLU A 13 -1.36 4.07 21.20
C GLU A 13 -1.46 5.31 20.32
N ALA A 14 -0.77 6.40 20.71
CA ALA A 14 -0.72 7.62 19.92
C ALA A 14 -0.08 7.39 18.54
N ASP A 15 1.01 6.63 18.47
CA ASP A 15 1.67 6.27 17.21
C ASP A 15 0.76 5.41 16.31
N LEU A 16 0.03 4.43 16.89
CA LEU A 16 -0.90 3.59 16.15
C LEU A 16 -2.07 4.39 15.57
N LEU A 17 -2.61 5.35 16.34
CA LEU A 17 -3.66 6.26 15.86
C LEU A 17 -3.14 7.15 14.72
N ALA A 18 -1.93 7.70 14.86
CA ALA A 18 -1.31 8.50 13.81
C ALA A 18 -1.06 7.67 12.53
N MET A 19 -0.58 6.43 12.68
CA MET A 19 -0.40 5.51 11.55
C MET A 19 -1.72 5.20 10.84
N GLU A 20 -2.81 5.00 11.60
CA GLU A 20 -4.14 4.74 11.04
C GLU A 20 -4.69 5.95 10.28
N GLU A 21 -4.55 7.16 10.83
CA GLU A 21 -4.95 8.39 10.16
C GLU A 21 -4.19 8.59 8.84
N VAL A 22 -2.87 8.41 8.87
CA VAL A 22 -2.03 8.52 7.66
C VAL A 22 -2.41 7.48 6.63
N ALA A 23 -2.61 6.23 7.04
CA ALA A 23 -3.02 5.15 6.14
C ALA A 23 -4.40 5.40 5.51
N ALA A 24 -5.38 5.84 6.30
CA ALA A 24 -6.71 6.18 5.81
C ALA A 24 -6.66 7.35 4.83
N ARG A 25 -5.88 8.39 5.14
CA ARG A 25 -5.69 9.54 4.25
C ARG A 25 -5.03 9.14 2.93
N LEU A 26 -4.03 8.26 2.98
CA LEU A 26 -3.33 7.79 1.79
C LEU A 26 -4.24 6.92 0.91
N ALA A 27 -5.01 6.00 1.50
CA ALA A 27 -6.00 5.21 0.77
C ALA A 27 -7.07 6.10 0.13
N GLY A 28 -7.59 7.09 0.87
CA GLY A 28 -8.57 8.04 0.34
C GLY A 28 -8.00 8.93 -0.78
N ALA A 29 -6.72 9.30 -0.73
CA ALA A 29 -6.04 10.00 -1.81
C ALA A 29 -5.87 9.11 -3.05
N VAL A 30 -5.58 7.81 -2.86
CA VAL A 30 -5.54 6.86 -3.97
C VAL A 30 -6.90 6.74 -4.65
N GLU A 31 -7.98 6.61 -3.89
CA GLU A 31 -9.33 6.48 -4.46
C GLU A 31 -9.77 7.74 -5.21
N ARG A 32 -9.53 8.91 -4.62
CA ARG A 32 -10.03 10.18 -5.16
C ARG A 32 -9.18 10.70 -6.31
N ASP A 33 -7.86 10.67 -6.16
CA ASP A 33 -6.95 11.43 -7.03
C ASP A 33 -6.18 10.49 -7.98
N TYR A 34 -5.82 9.29 -7.53
CA TYR A 34 -4.97 8.38 -8.31
C TYR A 34 -5.76 7.40 -9.18
N ALA A 35 -6.80 6.77 -8.64
CA ALA A 35 -7.55 5.71 -9.32
C ALA A 35 -8.17 6.15 -10.67
N PRO A 36 -8.73 7.38 -10.80
CA PRO A 36 -9.21 7.86 -12.10
C PRO A 36 -8.10 7.96 -13.15
N GLU A 37 -6.94 8.50 -12.75
CA GLU A 37 -5.78 8.64 -13.65
C GLU A 37 -5.16 7.28 -13.98
N ALA A 38 -5.14 6.35 -13.02
CA ALA A 38 -4.68 4.99 -13.22
C ALA A 38 -5.48 4.26 -14.31
N VAL A 39 -6.80 4.46 -14.37
CA VAL A 39 -7.65 3.90 -15.43
C VAL A 39 -7.27 4.48 -16.79
N THR A 40 -7.13 5.80 -16.89
CA THR A 40 -6.76 6.49 -18.13
C THR A 40 -5.39 6.05 -18.65
N VAL A 41 -4.38 6.02 -17.77
CA VAL A 41 -3.02 5.58 -18.12
C VAL A 41 -3.03 4.11 -18.54
N SER A 42 -3.70 3.25 -17.78
CA SER A 42 -3.75 1.81 -18.10
C SER A 42 -4.43 1.56 -19.45
N SER A 43 -5.54 2.24 -19.74
CA SER A 43 -6.21 2.16 -21.04
C SER A 43 -5.29 2.59 -22.18
N THR A 44 -4.53 3.66 -21.98
CA THR A 44 -3.55 4.15 -22.96
C THR A 44 -2.44 3.13 -23.18
N MET A 45 -1.85 2.57 -22.11
CA MET A 45 -0.77 1.59 -22.20
C MET A 45 -1.20 0.25 -22.81
N LEU A 46 -2.49 -0.06 -22.82
CA LEU A 46 -3.04 -1.25 -23.49
C LEU A 46 -3.27 -1.06 -25.00
N THR A 47 -3.07 0.14 -25.52
CA THR A 47 -3.20 0.43 -26.95
C THR A 47 -2.07 -0.25 -27.71
N ARG A 48 -2.41 -1.19 -28.60
CA ARG A 48 -1.43 -1.90 -29.42
C ARG A 48 -1.03 -1.08 -30.63
N LEU A 49 0.28 -0.98 -30.84
CA LEU A 49 0.82 -0.48 -32.11
C LEU A 49 0.67 -1.54 -33.21
N PRO A 50 0.56 -1.12 -34.48
CA PRO A 50 0.63 -2.03 -35.61
C PRO A 50 1.96 -2.81 -35.61
N ALA A 51 1.95 -4.00 -36.20
CA ALA A 51 3.19 -4.74 -36.42
C ALA A 51 4.17 -3.90 -37.25
N ALA A 52 5.42 -3.83 -36.81
CA ALA A 52 6.48 -3.14 -37.53
C ALA A 52 6.69 -3.76 -38.93
N ASP A 53 6.92 -2.92 -39.93
CA ASP A 53 7.35 -3.38 -41.24
C ASP A 53 8.70 -4.09 -41.12
N ARG A 54 8.78 -5.32 -41.66
CA ARG A 54 9.96 -6.18 -41.57
C ARG A 54 11.15 -5.64 -42.37
N THR A 55 10.92 -4.68 -43.26
CA THR A 55 11.96 -4.03 -44.05
C THR A 55 12.73 -2.96 -43.25
N PHE A 56 12.21 -2.51 -42.10
CA PHE A 56 12.81 -1.45 -41.29
C PHE A 56 13.08 -1.93 -39.86
N SER A 57 14.28 -2.46 -39.62
CA SER A 57 14.65 -3.12 -38.37
C SER A 57 14.53 -2.22 -37.14
N GLU A 58 14.80 -0.94 -37.29
CA GLU A 58 14.77 0.09 -36.27
C GLU A 58 13.33 0.34 -35.78
N LEU A 59 12.34 0.21 -36.66
CA LEU A 59 10.93 0.29 -36.27
C LEU A 59 10.53 -0.93 -35.44
N GLY A 60 11.07 -2.11 -35.75
CA GLY A 60 10.91 -3.30 -34.92
C GLY A 60 11.47 -3.12 -33.51
N LEU A 61 12.69 -2.57 -33.40
CA LEU A 61 13.31 -2.24 -32.10
C LEU A 61 12.51 -1.20 -31.33
N PHE A 62 12.02 -0.16 -32.02
CA PHE A 62 11.18 0.86 -31.42
C PHE A 62 9.88 0.28 -30.84
N VAL A 63 9.14 -0.51 -31.63
CA VAL A 63 7.89 -1.14 -31.17
C VAL A 63 8.16 -2.04 -29.96
N HIS A 64 9.23 -2.84 -30.00
CA HIS A 64 9.59 -3.69 -28.86
C HIS A 64 9.91 -2.87 -27.59
N ALA A 65 10.71 -1.83 -27.71
CA ALA A 65 11.04 -0.94 -26.59
C ALA A 65 9.78 -0.22 -26.06
N HIS A 66 8.86 0.16 -26.95
CA HIS A 66 7.59 0.77 -26.59
C HIS A 66 6.71 -0.20 -25.78
N GLU A 67 6.56 -1.45 -26.22
CA GLU A 67 5.80 -2.47 -25.49
C GLU A 67 6.39 -2.71 -24.08
N ARG A 68 7.72 -2.73 -23.96
CA ARG A 68 8.39 -2.85 -22.66
C ARG A 68 8.08 -1.67 -21.74
N ALA A 69 8.05 -0.45 -22.28
CA ALA A 69 7.70 0.75 -21.53
C ALA A 69 6.23 0.74 -21.10
N GLN A 70 5.33 0.27 -21.97
CA GLN A 70 3.91 0.08 -21.64
C GLN A 70 3.73 -0.91 -20.48
N GLU A 71 4.40 -2.05 -20.54
CA GLU A 71 4.37 -3.08 -19.49
C GLU A 71 4.90 -2.53 -18.15
N ALA A 72 6.07 -1.88 -18.15
CA ALA A 72 6.65 -1.31 -16.94
C ALA A 72 5.72 -0.24 -16.32
N THR A 73 5.09 0.58 -17.16
CA THR A 73 4.14 1.60 -16.71
C THR A 73 2.90 0.95 -16.07
N LEU A 74 2.34 -0.09 -16.68
CA LEU A 74 1.20 -0.84 -16.11
C LEU A 74 1.54 -1.45 -14.76
N GLN A 75 2.73 -2.04 -14.62
CA GLN A 75 3.19 -2.59 -13.34
C GLN A 75 3.32 -1.51 -12.27
N ASN A 76 3.91 -0.36 -12.62
CA ASN A 76 4.01 0.77 -11.69
C ASN A 76 2.63 1.25 -11.24
N VAL A 77 1.69 1.37 -12.18
CA VAL A 77 0.34 1.83 -11.88
C VAL A 77 -0.35 0.90 -10.89
N TYR A 78 -0.27 -0.41 -11.16
CA TYR A 78 -0.83 -1.47 -10.32
C TYR A 78 -0.18 -1.53 -8.93
N HIS A 79 1.15 -1.51 -8.86
CA HIS A 79 1.89 -1.66 -7.61
C HIS A 79 1.72 -0.47 -6.67
N TYR A 80 1.59 0.76 -7.19
CA TYR A 80 1.38 1.93 -6.34
C TYR A 80 0.04 1.87 -5.58
N ALA A 81 -1.05 1.55 -6.27
CA ALA A 81 -2.36 1.42 -5.65
C ALA A 81 -2.37 0.25 -4.64
N ASN A 82 -1.90 -0.93 -5.04
CA ASN A 82 -1.89 -2.10 -4.16
C ASN A 82 -0.96 -1.94 -2.96
N GLY A 83 0.22 -1.33 -3.14
CA GLY A 83 1.14 -1.06 -2.03
C GLY A 83 0.51 -0.13 -1.00
N THR A 84 -0.27 0.86 -1.45
CA THR A 84 -0.99 1.79 -0.57
C THR A 84 -2.09 1.08 0.22
N TYR A 85 -2.93 0.27 -0.44
CA TYR A 85 -3.95 -0.50 0.27
C TYR A 85 -3.33 -1.53 1.22
N GLY A 86 -2.26 -2.20 0.79
CA GLY A 86 -1.51 -3.14 1.63
C GLY A 86 -0.92 -2.49 2.88
N LEU A 87 -0.43 -1.25 2.78
CA LEU A 87 -0.01 -0.48 3.96
C LEU A 87 -1.19 -0.22 4.90
N ALA A 88 -2.34 0.18 4.38
CA ALA A 88 -3.52 0.44 5.21
C ALA A 88 -4.02 -0.82 5.93
N ASP A 89 -4.00 -1.97 5.26
CA ASP A 89 -4.36 -3.23 5.88
C ASP A 89 -3.34 -3.70 6.92
N ALA A 90 -2.04 -3.50 6.65
CA ALA A 90 -0.99 -3.79 7.62
C ALA A 90 -1.15 -2.96 8.91
N VAL A 91 -1.47 -1.67 8.80
CA VAL A 91 -1.71 -0.79 9.95
C VAL A 91 -2.91 -1.28 10.77
N ARG A 92 -4.02 -1.64 10.12
CA ARG A 92 -5.20 -2.19 10.81
C ARG A 92 -4.88 -3.48 11.56
N GLU A 93 -4.13 -4.38 10.92
CA GLU A 93 -3.70 -5.63 11.53
C GLU A 93 -2.79 -5.40 12.74
N THR A 94 -1.83 -4.48 12.64
CA THR A 94 -0.95 -4.13 13.76
C THR A 94 -1.75 -3.58 14.94
N LYS A 95 -2.70 -2.67 14.70
CA LYS A 95 -3.59 -2.13 15.73
C LYS A 95 -4.42 -3.22 16.42
N SER A 96 -4.99 -4.14 15.64
CA SER A 96 -5.76 -5.28 16.16
C SER A 96 -4.91 -6.15 17.10
N ARG A 97 -3.67 -6.44 16.72
CA ARG A 97 -2.74 -7.23 17.54
C ARG A 97 -2.34 -6.53 18.83
N TYR A 98 -2.13 -5.21 18.80
CA TYR A 98 -1.84 -4.43 20.01
C TYR A 98 -3.03 -4.43 20.98
N ALA A 99 -4.24 -4.16 20.49
CA ALA A 99 -5.44 -4.19 21.33
C ALA A 99 -5.67 -5.57 21.98
N ALA A 100 -5.41 -6.66 21.24
CA ALA A 100 -5.48 -8.01 21.78
C ALA A 100 -4.41 -8.28 22.85
N SER A 101 -3.19 -7.76 22.67
CA SER A 101 -2.11 -7.86 23.65
C SER A 101 -2.46 -7.12 24.94
N ASP A 102 -2.98 -5.90 24.83
CA ASP A 102 -3.34 -5.09 26.01
C ASP A 102 -4.47 -5.74 26.81
N ALA A 103 -5.51 -6.26 26.13
CA ALA A 103 -6.59 -7.00 26.78
C ALA A 103 -6.08 -8.27 27.49
N ALA A 104 -5.07 -8.96 26.92
CA ALA A 104 -4.49 -10.14 27.55
C ALA A 104 -3.67 -9.80 28.80
N VAL A 105 -2.93 -8.68 28.77
CA VAL A 105 -2.19 -8.15 29.92
C VAL A 105 -3.16 -7.72 31.02
N GLU A 106 -4.20 -6.95 30.69
CA GLU A 106 -5.24 -6.53 31.64
C GLU A 106 -5.95 -7.73 32.29
N ALA A 107 -6.36 -8.72 31.51
CA ALA A 107 -6.95 -9.94 32.03
C ALA A 107 -5.98 -10.75 32.90
N GLY A 108 -4.68 -10.73 32.60
CA GLY A 108 -3.63 -11.31 33.44
C GLY A 108 -3.49 -10.59 34.77
N LEU A 109 -3.50 -9.26 34.78
CA LEU A 109 -3.44 -8.44 35.99
C LEU A 109 -4.67 -8.67 36.88
N LEU A 110 -5.88 -8.73 36.29
CA LEU A 110 -7.12 -9.02 37.02
C LEU A 110 -7.16 -10.42 37.63
N ARG A 111 -6.49 -11.41 37.03
CA ARG A 111 -6.38 -12.79 37.57
C ARG A 111 -5.41 -12.93 38.74
N HIS A 112 -4.53 -11.95 38.94
CA HIS A 112 -3.51 -11.94 40.00
C HIS A 112 -3.72 -10.80 41.01
N ALA A 113 -4.84 -10.06 40.89
CA ALA A 113 -5.29 -9.12 41.90
C ALA A 113 -5.88 -9.90 43.11
N PRO A 114 -5.49 -9.58 44.36
CA PRO A 114 -5.94 -10.29 45.57
C PRO A 114 -7.42 -10.08 45.88
#